data_AF-A0A7X6TR95-F1
#
_entry.id   AF-A0A7X6TR95-F1
#
_cell.length_a   1.000
_cell.length_b   1.000
_cell.length_c   1.000
_cell.angle_alpha   90.00
_cell.angle_beta   90.00
_cell.angle_gamma   90.00
#
_symmetry.space_group_name_H-M   'P 1'
#
loop_
_entity.id
_entity.type
_entity.pdbx_description
1 polymer ?
#
loop_
_entity_poly.entity_id
_entity_poly.type
_entity_poly.pdbx_seq_one_letter_code
_entity_poly.pdbx_strand_id
1 'polypeptide(L)' 'MSLREIISAFLWIAIFSSFGISILSFWTFNRMKSVPKNERNLLEYQKPHQYTNLGFTTLAIGVISLIVALWL' A
#
# COMPACT_ATOMS: atom_id res chain seq x y z
N MET A 1 -0.69 -0.11 -30.68
CA MET A 1 -1.21 -0.05 -29.30
C MET A 1 -2.13 1.16 -29.21
N SER A 2 -3.38 0.97 -28.83
CA SER A 2 -4.37 2.04 -28.70
C SER A 2 -4.15 2.82 -27.40
N LEU A 3 -4.58 4.09 -27.35
CA LEU A 3 -4.50 4.93 -26.15
C LEU A 3 -5.17 4.24 -24.93
N ARG A 4 -6.26 3.49 -25.17
CA ARG A 4 -6.98 2.71 -24.17
C ARG A 4 -6.13 1.59 -23.57
N GLU A 5 -5.38 0.86 -24.39
CA GLU A 5 -4.46 -0.20 -23.94
C GLU A 5 -3.34 0.36 -23.06
N ILE A 6 -2.81 1.55 -23.41
CA ILE A 6 -1.76 2.21 -22.64
C ILE A 6 -2.28 2.63 -21.26
N ILE A 7 -3.45 3.26 -21.21
CA ILE A 7 -4.08 3.68 -19.94
C ILE A 7 -4.41 2.46 -19.07
N SER A 8 -4.96 1.40 -19.67
CA SER A 8 -5.25 0.15 -18.96
C SER A 8 -3.99 -0.46 -18.35
N ALA A 9 -2.88 -0.50 -19.09
CA ALA A 9 -1.61 -1.00 -18.58
C ALA A 9 -1.10 -0.20 -17.37
N PHE A 10 -1.17 1.14 -17.42
CA PHE A 10 -0.80 1.98 -16.29
C PHE A 10 -1.70 1.76 -15.06
N LEU A 11 -3.00 1.58 -15.26
CA LEU A 11 -3.93 1.29 -14.18
C LEU A 11 -3.62 -0.06 -13.52
N TRP A 12 -3.34 -1.09 -14.31
CA TRP A 12 -2.92 -2.39 -13.78
C TRP A 12 -1.62 -2.30 -12.98
N ILE A 13 -0.62 -1.58 -13.48
CA ILE A 13 0.63 -1.33 -12.74
C ILE A 13 0.36 -0.62 -11.41
N ALA A 14 -0.50 0.40 -11.41
CA ALA A 14 -0.88 1.13 -10.21
C ALA A 14 -1.59 0.23 -9.19
N ILE A 15 -2.49 -0.64 -9.64
CA ILE A 15 -3.19 -1.63 -8.79
C ILE A 15 -2.19 -2.59 -8.13
N PHE A 16 -1.32 -3.24 -8.91
CA PHE A 16 -0.35 -4.20 -8.38
C PHE A 16 0.64 -3.55 -7.41
N SER A 17 1.15 -2.37 -7.76
CA SER A 17 2.11 -1.64 -6.91
C SER A 17 1.46 -1.21 -5.59
N SER A 18 0.23 -0.70 -5.66
CA SER A 18 -0.55 -0.28 -4.48
C SER A 18 -0.85 -1.44 -3.55
N PHE A 19 -1.22 -2.59 -4.12
CA PHE A 19 -1.48 -3.81 -3.35
C PHE A 19 -0.22 -4.33 -2.65
N GLY A 20 0.92 -4.35 -3.35
CA GLY A 20 2.21 -4.74 -2.77
C GLY A 20 2.65 -3.83 -1.62
N ILE A 21 2.55 -2.51 -1.80
CA ILE A 21 2.88 -1.53 -0.75
C ILE A 21 1.96 -1.71 0.47
N SER A 22 0.68 -1.96 0.23
CA SER A 22 -0.29 -2.17 1.31
C SER A 22 0.05 -3.40 2.15
N ILE A 23 0.35 -4.54 1.50
CA ILE A 23 0.77 -5.78 2.17
C ILE A 23 2.04 -5.54 3.00
N LEU A 24 3.07 -4.92 2.42
CA LEU A 24 4.33 -4.66 3.12
C LEU A 24 4.12 -3.74 4.33
N SER A 25 3.23 -2.77 4.22
CA SER A 25 2.91 -1.83 5.29
C SER A 25 2.20 -2.52 6.45
N PHE A 26 1.19 -3.35 6.17
CA PHE A 26 0.50 -4.10 7.21
C PHE A 26 1.37 -5.19 7.84
N TRP A 27 2.20 -5.87 7.05
CA TRP A 27 3.16 -6.84 7.55
C TRP A 27 4.16 -6.17 8.51
N THR A 28 4.71 -5.02 8.11
CA THR A 28 5.63 -4.23 8.94
C THR A 28 4.95 -3.78 10.23
N PHE A 29 3.72 -3.29 10.17
CA PHE A 29 2.94 -2.92 11.35
C PHE A 29 2.73 -4.11 12.31
N ASN A 30 2.38 -5.29 11.80
CA ASN A 30 2.21 -6.49 12.62
C ASN A 30 3.53 -6.93 13.26
N ARG A 31 4.64 -6.86 12.52
CA ARG A 31 5.97 -7.15 13.05
C ARG A 31 6.37 -6.17 14.15
N MET A 32 6.07 -4.89 14.00
CA MET A 32 6.31 -3.87 15.03
C MET A 32 5.48 -4.08 16.30
N LYS A 33 4.26 -4.60 16.20
CA LYS A 33 3.44 -4.98 17.38
C LYS A 33 4.10 -6.09 18.21
N SER A 34 4.82 -7.00 17.55
CA SER A 34 5.54 -8.09 18.22
C SER A 34 6.79 -7.65 18.98
N VAL A 35 7.29 -6.42 18.75
CA VAL A 35 8.49 -5.90 19.43
C VAL A 35 8.10 -5.35 20.82
N PRO A 36 8.72 -5.84 21.92
CA PRO A 36 8.47 -5.37 23.28
C PRO A 36 8.72 -3.86 23.39
N LYS A 37 7.85 -3.14 24.12
CA LYS A 37 7.93 -1.68 24.27
C LYS A 37 9.30 -1.20 24.80
N ASN A 38 9.99 -2.02 25.57
CA ASN A 38 11.28 -1.70 26.19
C ASN A 38 12.45 -1.73 25.20
N GLU A 39 12.29 -2.35 24.03
CA GLU A 39 13.30 -2.40 22.96
C GLU A 39 13.02 -1.42 21.81
N ARG A 40 11.91 -0.65 21.89
CA ARG A 40 11.51 0.35 20.87
C ARG A 40 12.28 1.66 20.97
N ASN A 41 13.58 1.60 21.27
CA ASN A 41 14.44 2.79 21.33
C ASN A 41 15.03 3.18 19.96
N LEU A 42 14.63 2.48 18.90
CA LEU A 42 14.95 2.80 17.52
C LEU A 42 13.83 3.68 16.94
N LEU A 43 14.20 4.83 16.37
CA LEU A 43 13.31 5.82 15.73
C LEU A 43 12.22 5.21 14.83
N GLU A 44 12.51 4.06 14.19
CA GLU A 44 11.60 3.32 13.31
C GLU A 44 10.34 2.76 14.01
N TYR A 45 10.39 2.50 15.32
CA TYR A 45 9.27 1.86 16.06
C TYR A 45 8.37 2.87 16.80
N GLN A 46 8.67 4.17 16.70
CA GLN A 46 7.94 5.22 17.41
C GLN A 46 6.61 5.58 16.72
N LYS A 47 6.47 5.31 15.42
CA LYS A 47 5.31 5.75 14.62
C LYS A 47 4.59 4.61 13.87
N PRO A 48 4.08 3.59 14.58
CA PRO A 48 3.40 2.45 13.96
C PRO A 48 2.15 2.85 13.15
N HIS A 49 1.52 3.98 13.48
CA HIS A 49 0.37 4.54 12.77
C HIS A 49 0.70 5.00 11.33
N GLN A 50 1.97 5.30 11.03
CA GLN A 50 2.37 5.66 9.67
C GLN A 50 2.25 4.47 8.72
N TYR A 51 2.55 3.26 9.17
CA TYR A 51 2.42 2.04 8.36
C TYR A 51 0.97 1.66 8.13
N THR A 52 0.09 1.82 9.12
CA THR A 52 -1.35 1.64 8.89
C THR A 52 -1.89 2.67 7.91
N ASN A 53 -1.54 3.95 8.07
CA ASN A 53 -2.04 5.00 7.18
C ASN A 53 -1.51 4.84 5.74
N LEU A 54 -0.24 4.45 5.58
CA LEU A 54 0.36 4.20 4.29
C LEU A 54 -0.28 2.97 3.62
N GLY A 55 -0.52 1.90 4.38
CA GLY A 55 -1.21 0.71 3.91
C GLY A 55 -2.65 0.99 3.47
N PHE A 56 -3.42 1.74 4.26
CA PHE A 56 -4.78 2.14 3.91
C PHE A 56 -4.83 3.08 2.69
N THR A 57 -3.98 4.10 2.66
CA THR A 57 -3.94 5.07 1.55
C THR A 57 -3.59 4.39 0.24
N THR A 58 -2.58 3.53 0.24
CA THR A 58 -2.19 2.78 -0.96
C THR A 58 -3.30 1.80 -1.39
N LEU A 59 -3.95 1.12 -0.46
CA LEU A 59 -5.10 0.27 -0.78
C LEU A 59 -6.26 1.05 -1.42
N ALA A 60 -6.56 2.24 -0.91
CA ALA A 60 -7.59 3.12 -1.48
C ALA A 60 -7.25 3.54 -2.92
N ILE A 61 -5.99 3.91 -3.17
CA ILE A 61 -5.50 4.21 -4.55
C ILE A 61 -5.70 2.99 -5.45
N GLY A 62 -5.30 1.79 -4.99
CA GLY A 62 -5.48 0.56 -5.74
C GLY A 62 -6.95 0.26 -6.08
N VAL A 63 -7.87 0.46 -5.13
CA VAL A 63 -9.32 0.28 -5.35
C VAL A 63 -9.86 1.28 -6.37
N ILE A 64 -9.49 2.56 -6.27
CA ILE A 64 -9.91 3.59 -7.22
C ILE A 64 -9.38 3.27 -8.62
N SER A 65 -8.10 2.90 -8.74
CA SER A 65 -7.49 2.49 -10.01
C SER A 65 -8.19 1.25 -10.60
N LEU A 66 -8.59 0.28 -9.77
CA LEU A 66 -9.35 -0.89 -10.21
C LEU A 66 -10.74 -0.51 -10.73
N ILE A 67 -11.46 0.37 -10.02
CA ILE A 67 -12.76 0.87 -10.49
C ILE A 67 -12.55 1.52 -11.86
N VAL A 68 -11.62 2.47 -11.98
CA VAL A 68 -11.36 3.16 -13.25
C VAL A 68 -10.96 2.18 -14.36
N ALA A 69 -10.17 1.14 -14.06
CA ALA A 69 -9.77 0.12 -15.02
C ALA A 69 -10.93 -0.75 -15.51
N LEU A 70 -11.89 -1.07 -14.63
CA LEU A 70 -13.06 -1.90 -14.97
C LEU A 70 -14.11 -1.13 -15.80
N TRP A 71 -14.15 0.20 -15.66
CA TRP A 71 -15.03 1.08 -16.43
C TRP A 71 -14.45 1.52 -17.79
N LEU A 72 -13.15 1.30 -18.01
CA LEU A 72 -12.43 1.72 -19.21
C LEU A 72 -12.57 0.71 -20.35
#